data_AF-A0A6P0I7I3-F1
#
_entry.id   AF-A0A6P0I7I3-F1
#
_cell.length_a   1.000
_cell.length_b   1.000
_cell.length_c   1.000
_cell.angle_alpha   90.00
_cell.angle_beta   90.00
_cell.angle_gamma   90.00
#
_symmetry.space_group_name_H-M   'P 1'
#
loop_
_entity.id
_entity.type
_entity.pdbx_description
1 polymer ?
#
loop_
_entity_poly.entity_id
_entity_poly.type
_entity_poly.pdbx_seq_one_letter_code
_entity_poly.pdbx_strand_id
1 'polypeptide(L)'
;MIYKKLFELSILHEYYTNELCPDFILEPTIECRKILSGHRLIIKNKVNGIVIISPVDPDDESQPQIELADNLRFTFLLKLQNQKIVNFTERDFQGSIFFNLQEEQLKDGLKCPAFSNKNSNQPGVVQLEEDTVILYYQELPESGTEEKIKLSYEDLPGGQIVWGIVIIENNSSMAVDLNQSSDYQITFEAKEQKWRYYLITNSPMNELLIQDQQENIIFSDLEEVAEDDPIFDTLDQQFPDPKSKKYFSESTSTILCQEEGINNIQLLKNSSIWIEHLPNPPNHNIIKVSGLTSQEIIQYQVINLLTDSQELKTKKIQKTQNKG
;
A
#
# COMPACT_ATOMS: atom_id res chain seq x y z
N MET A 1 1.46 24.90 -31.46
CA MET A 1 0.57 24.88 -30.28
C MET A 1 1.42 24.45 -29.10
N ILE A 2 1.54 25.32 -28.10
CA ILE A 2 2.38 25.10 -26.91
C ILE A 2 1.48 24.53 -25.82
N TYR A 3 2.02 23.61 -25.02
CA TYR A 3 1.30 23.00 -23.89
C TYR A 3 2.11 23.19 -22.63
N LYS A 4 1.43 23.54 -21.53
CA LYS A 4 2.04 23.63 -20.20
C LYS A 4 1.31 22.74 -19.21
N LYS A 5 2.02 22.36 -18.14
CA LYS A 5 1.46 21.58 -17.04
C LYS A 5 0.45 22.44 -16.29
N LEU A 6 -0.79 21.97 -16.22
CA LEU A 6 -1.82 22.56 -15.38
C LEU A 6 -1.62 22.08 -13.94
N PHE A 7 -1.67 20.76 -13.76
CA PHE A 7 -1.34 20.13 -12.49
C PHE A 7 -0.82 18.71 -12.70
N GLU A 8 -0.24 18.16 -11.65
CA GLU A 8 0.20 16.78 -11.57
C GLU A 8 -0.31 16.14 -10.29
N LEU A 9 -0.70 14.87 -10.37
CA LEU A 9 -1.09 14.06 -9.24
C LEU A 9 -0.18 12.83 -9.20
N SER A 10 0.63 12.73 -8.15
CA SER A 10 1.50 11.59 -7.89
C SER A 10 0.95 10.71 -6.77
N ILE A 11 1.22 9.42 -6.86
CA ILE A 11 0.87 8.40 -5.88
C ILE A 11 2.18 7.84 -5.35
N LEU A 12 2.38 7.98 -4.05
CA LEU A 12 3.58 7.60 -3.34
C LEU A 12 3.28 6.48 -2.35
N HIS A 13 4.26 5.62 -2.09
CA HIS A 13 4.13 4.58 -1.09
C HIS A 13 5.49 4.17 -0.52
N GLU A 14 5.60 4.20 0.81
CA GLU A 14 6.83 3.89 1.56
C GLU A 14 7.40 2.48 1.32
N TYR A 15 6.61 1.56 0.75
CA TYR A 15 7.06 0.19 0.45
C TYR A 15 8.14 0.17 -0.65
N TYR A 16 8.07 1.07 -1.63
CA TYR A 16 8.98 1.06 -2.78
C TYR A 16 10.23 1.88 -2.51
N THR A 17 11.38 1.43 -3.00
CA THR A 17 12.67 2.10 -2.78
C THR A 17 12.67 3.58 -3.20
N ASN A 18 11.96 3.91 -4.28
CA ASN A 18 11.88 5.27 -4.81
C ASN A 18 10.58 6.00 -4.42
N GLU A 19 9.81 5.40 -3.50
CA GLU A 19 8.49 5.85 -3.05
C GLU A 19 7.43 5.96 -4.17
N LEU A 20 7.73 5.63 -5.43
CA LEU A 20 6.78 5.74 -6.53
C LEU A 20 5.87 4.51 -6.52
N CYS A 21 4.56 4.69 -6.36
CA CYS A 21 3.60 3.59 -6.32
C CYS A 21 3.04 3.27 -7.73
N PRO A 22 3.41 2.14 -8.37
CA PRO A 22 2.90 1.75 -9.68
C PRO A 22 1.58 0.97 -9.61
N ASP A 23 1.10 0.67 -8.40
CA ASP A 23 0.01 -0.28 -8.17
C ASP A 23 -1.38 0.31 -8.43
N PHE A 24 -1.47 1.59 -8.79
CA PHE A 24 -2.71 2.30 -9.05
C PHE A 24 -2.75 2.95 -10.43
N ILE A 25 -3.95 2.98 -11.01
CA ILE A 25 -4.27 3.78 -12.20
C ILE A 25 -5.35 4.79 -11.82
N LEU A 26 -5.20 6.03 -12.30
CA LEU A 26 -6.23 7.06 -12.20
C LEU A 26 -6.99 7.13 -13.52
N GLU A 27 -8.29 6.80 -13.47
CA GLU A 27 -9.16 6.93 -14.63
C GLU A 27 -10.13 8.10 -14.46
N PRO A 28 -10.18 9.07 -15.40
CA PRO A 28 -11.16 10.16 -15.30
C PRO A 28 -12.57 9.60 -15.43
N THR A 29 -13.49 10.04 -14.57
CA THR A 29 -14.93 9.74 -14.69
C THR A 29 -15.52 10.29 -15.99
N ILE A 30 -16.76 9.89 -16.33
CA ILE A 30 -17.45 10.39 -17.53
C ILE A 30 -17.54 11.93 -17.52
N GLU A 31 -17.94 12.53 -16.40
CA GLU A 31 -18.03 14.00 -16.28
C GLU A 31 -16.66 14.68 -16.35
N CYS A 32 -15.64 14.10 -15.70
CA CYS A 32 -14.26 14.59 -15.81
C CYS A 32 -13.76 14.54 -17.26
N ARG A 33 -14.08 13.48 -18.03
CA ARG A 33 -13.73 13.40 -19.46
C ARG A 33 -14.41 14.51 -20.28
N LYS A 34 -15.66 14.86 -19.99
CA LYS A 34 -16.34 15.99 -20.63
C LYS A 34 -15.60 17.29 -20.33
N ILE A 35 -15.26 17.54 -19.06
CA ILE A 35 -14.49 18.71 -18.62
C ILE A 35 -13.15 18.80 -19.35
N LEU A 36 -12.36 17.72 -19.34
CA LEU A 36 -11.06 17.65 -20.02
C LEU A 36 -11.21 17.97 -21.51
N SER A 37 -12.20 17.38 -22.19
CA SER A 37 -12.43 17.61 -23.61
C SER A 37 -12.91 19.04 -23.93
N GLY A 38 -13.79 19.61 -23.09
CA GLY A 38 -14.35 20.95 -23.27
C GLY A 38 -13.31 22.06 -23.14
N HIS A 39 -12.34 21.86 -22.25
CA HIS A 39 -11.22 22.77 -22.03
C HIS A 39 -9.96 22.38 -22.81
N ARG A 40 -10.05 21.38 -23.71
CA ARG A 40 -8.93 20.85 -24.52
C ARG A 40 -7.72 20.40 -23.69
N LEU A 41 -7.96 19.98 -22.46
CA LEU A 41 -6.94 19.47 -21.56
C LEU A 41 -6.55 18.06 -21.99
N ILE A 42 -5.26 17.76 -21.88
CA ILE A 42 -4.72 16.42 -22.18
C ILE A 42 -4.26 15.78 -20.88
N ILE A 43 -4.75 14.56 -20.62
CA ILE A 43 -4.27 13.70 -19.56
C ILE A 43 -3.13 12.82 -20.08
N LYS A 44 -2.02 12.78 -19.34
CA LYS A 44 -0.90 11.85 -19.57
C LYS A 44 -0.72 10.98 -18.34
N ASN A 45 -0.79 9.67 -18.53
CA ASN A 45 -0.51 8.71 -17.46
C ASN A 45 0.98 8.67 -17.17
N LYS A 46 1.33 8.63 -15.88
CA LYS A 46 2.66 8.31 -15.36
C LYS A 46 2.63 6.92 -14.74
N VAL A 47 3.81 6.39 -14.42
CA VAL A 47 3.94 5.13 -13.67
C VAL A 47 3.19 5.22 -12.33
N ASN A 48 3.25 6.38 -11.67
CA ASN A 48 2.72 6.59 -10.34
C ASN A 48 1.66 7.69 -10.28
N GLY A 49 0.89 7.92 -11.34
CA GLY A 49 -0.10 9.01 -11.31
C GLY A 49 -0.44 9.57 -12.68
N ILE A 50 -0.77 10.86 -12.74
CA ILE A 50 -1.18 11.57 -13.96
C ILE A 50 -0.62 12.99 -14.00
N VAL A 51 -0.50 13.52 -15.22
CA VAL A 51 -0.25 14.94 -15.47
C VAL A 51 -1.35 15.47 -16.39
N ILE A 52 -1.98 16.56 -15.98
CA ILE A 52 -2.91 17.30 -16.83
C ILE A 52 -2.16 18.48 -17.43
N ILE A 53 -2.18 18.58 -18.76
CA ILE A 53 -1.57 19.68 -19.50
C ILE A 53 -2.65 20.49 -20.24
N SER A 54 -2.49 21.80 -20.25
CA SER A 54 -3.36 22.74 -20.96
C SER A 54 -2.64 23.32 -22.17
N PRO A 55 -3.33 23.51 -23.31
CA PRO A 55 -2.83 24.39 -24.36
C PRO A 55 -2.75 25.84 -23.84
N VAL A 56 -1.76 26.57 -24.31
CA VAL A 56 -1.54 27.99 -23.99
C VAL A 56 -1.39 28.83 -25.25
N ASP A 57 -1.62 30.14 -25.14
CA ASP A 57 -1.39 31.08 -26.24
C ASP A 57 0.13 31.25 -26.46
N PRO A 58 0.64 31.25 -27.71
CA PRO A 58 2.05 31.53 -27.98
C PRO A 58 2.54 32.91 -27.48
N ASP A 59 1.65 33.89 -27.40
CA ASP A 59 1.96 35.25 -26.95
C ASP A 59 1.85 35.40 -25.43
N ASP A 60 1.06 34.55 -24.77
CA ASP A 60 0.91 34.47 -23.32
C ASP A 60 0.84 33.02 -22.85
N GLU A 61 2.00 32.49 -22.48
CA GLU A 61 2.10 31.13 -21.97
C GLU A 61 1.76 31.01 -20.47
N SER A 62 1.30 32.08 -19.81
CA SER A 62 0.99 32.04 -18.37
C SER A 62 -0.40 31.49 -18.09
N GLN A 63 -1.32 31.54 -19.05
CA GLN A 63 -2.72 31.15 -18.85
C GLN A 63 -3.15 30.00 -19.76
N PRO A 64 -4.09 29.15 -19.32
CA PRO A 64 -4.81 28.24 -20.20
C PRO A 64 -5.47 28.99 -21.36
N GLN A 65 -5.47 28.39 -22.56
CA GLN A 65 -6.16 28.96 -23.72
C GLN A 65 -7.69 29.09 -23.50
N ILE A 66 -8.26 28.21 -22.66
CA ILE A 66 -9.67 28.26 -22.24
C ILE A 66 -9.67 28.41 -20.73
N GLU A 67 -10.23 29.51 -20.26
CA GLU A 67 -10.36 29.82 -18.83
C GLU A 67 -11.09 28.70 -18.09
N LEU A 68 -10.58 28.33 -16.92
CA LEU A 68 -11.14 27.30 -16.06
C LEU A 68 -12.00 27.97 -14.99
N ALA A 69 -13.25 27.52 -14.81
CA ALA A 69 -14.13 28.08 -13.78
C ALA A 69 -13.63 27.77 -12.36
N ASP A 70 -13.86 28.71 -11.41
CA ASP A 70 -13.49 28.64 -9.97
C ASP A 70 -14.22 27.55 -9.15
N ASN A 71 -14.98 26.68 -9.81
CA ASN A 71 -15.63 25.53 -9.19
C ASN A 71 -15.49 24.26 -10.05
N LEU A 72 -14.51 24.26 -10.97
CA LEU A 72 -14.29 23.13 -11.86
C LEU A 72 -13.78 21.94 -11.04
N ARG A 73 -14.47 20.80 -11.14
CA ARG A 73 -14.16 19.59 -10.37
C ARG A 73 -13.64 18.48 -11.28
N PHE A 74 -12.41 18.04 -11.06
CA PHE A 74 -11.83 16.88 -11.71
C PHE A 74 -12.00 15.65 -10.82
N THR A 75 -12.74 14.66 -11.31
CA THR A 75 -13.00 13.42 -10.56
C THR A 75 -12.38 12.21 -11.26
N PHE A 76 -11.54 11.49 -10.54
CA PHE A 76 -10.84 10.30 -11.01
C PHE A 76 -11.18 9.08 -10.14
N LEU A 77 -11.31 7.92 -10.77
CA LEU A 77 -11.37 6.63 -10.11
C LEU A 77 -9.94 6.14 -9.86
N LEU A 78 -9.60 5.86 -8.61
CA LEU A 78 -8.36 5.22 -8.23
C LEU A 78 -8.54 3.71 -8.32
N LYS A 79 -7.99 3.09 -9.36
CA LYS A 79 -8.15 1.67 -9.66
C LYS A 79 -6.91 0.87 -9.27
N LEU A 80 -7.10 -0.22 -8.53
CA LEU A 80 -6.02 -1.08 -8.11
C LEU A 80 -5.58 -2.02 -9.25
N GLN A 81 -4.28 -2.04 -9.55
CA GLN A 81 -3.64 -2.97 -10.48
C GLN A 81 -3.09 -4.21 -9.76
N ASN A 82 -2.53 -4.03 -8.56
CA ASN A 82 -1.92 -5.10 -7.79
C ASN A 82 -2.72 -5.42 -6.53
N GLN A 83 -3.49 -6.50 -6.55
CA GLN A 83 -4.27 -6.94 -5.40
C GLN A 83 -3.42 -7.29 -4.16
N LYS A 84 -2.10 -7.46 -4.31
CA LYS A 84 -1.21 -7.77 -3.19
C LYS A 84 -0.80 -6.55 -2.37
N ILE A 85 -1.07 -5.32 -2.83
CA ILE A 85 -0.76 -4.08 -2.09
C ILE A 85 -1.29 -4.14 -0.66
N VAL A 86 -2.46 -4.77 -0.51
CA VAL A 86 -3.18 -4.91 0.74
C VAL A 86 -2.44 -5.71 1.83
N ASN A 87 -1.38 -6.42 1.44
CA ASN A 87 -0.52 -7.19 2.34
C ASN A 87 0.56 -6.34 2.98
N PHE A 88 0.99 -5.25 2.33
CA PHE A 88 2.11 -4.39 2.76
C PHE A 88 1.75 -2.91 2.93
N THR A 89 0.50 -2.50 2.67
CA THR A 89 0.00 -1.13 2.94
C THR A 89 -0.80 -1.07 4.23
N GLU A 90 -0.47 -0.12 5.12
CA GLU A 90 -1.21 0.05 6.38
C GLU A 90 -2.70 0.30 6.12
N ARG A 91 -3.55 -0.44 6.84
CA ARG A 91 -5.01 -0.45 6.62
C ARG A 91 -5.72 0.12 7.84
N ASP A 92 -5.46 1.37 8.14
CA ASP A 92 -6.36 2.13 9.02
C ASP A 92 -7.67 2.55 8.31
N PHE A 93 -7.89 2.09 7.08
CA PHE A 93 -9.02 2.48 6.25
C PHE A 93 -10.16 1.45 6.31
N GLN A 94 -11.18 1.71 7.14
CA GLN A 94 -12.49 1.07 7.02
C GLN A 94 -13.41 1.96 6.13
N GLY A 95 -13.41 1.75 4.81
CA GLY A 95 -14.32 2.45 3.88
C GLY A 95 -13.72 2.76 2.51
N SER A 96 -14.49 3.41 1.64
CA SER A 96 -13.97 3.99 0.39
C SER A 96 -13.13 5.23 0.69
N ILE A 97 -12.01 5.39 0.01
CA ILE A 97 -11.10 6.52 0.22
C ILE A 97 -11.50 7.68 -0.67
N PHE A 98 -11.72 8.85 -0.06
CA PHE A 98 -11.90 10.12 -0.76
C PHE A 98 -10.69 10.99 -0.52
N PHE A 99 -10.09 11.46 -1.61
CA PHE A 99 -9.05 12.46 -1.56
C PHE A 99 -9.64 13.78 -2.07
N ASN A 100 -9.87 14.72 -1.15
CA ASN A 100 -10.13 16.12 -1.51
C ASN A 100 -8.81 16.87 -1.33
N LEU A 101 -8.18 17.21 -2.45
CA LEU A 101 -6.84 17.82 -2.45
C LEU A 101 -6.99 19.32 -2.69
N GLN A 102 -6.77 20.11 -1.63
CA GLN A 102 -6.72 21.58 -1.67
C GLN A 102 -5.29 22.07 -1.37
N GLU A 103 -4.86 23.14 -2.03
CA GLU A 103 -3.46 23.61 -2.03
C GLU A 103 -2.93 23.99 -0.64
N GLU A 104 -3.78 24.51 0.25
CA GLU A 104 -3.38 24.91 1.60
C GLU A 104 -2.94 23.76 2.52
N GLN A 105 -3.21 22.50 2.16
CA GLN A 105 -2.77 21.34 2.96
C GLN A 105 -1.43 20.73 2.51
N LEU A 106 -0.80 21.25 1.44
CA LEU A 106 0.39 20.64 0.83
C LEU A 106 1.73 20.98 1.50
N LYS A 107 1.79 21.94 2.44
CA LYS A 107 3.07 22.42 2.99
C LYS A 107 3.74 21.49 3.99
N ASP A 108 3.02 20.54 4.59
CA ASP A 108 3.57 19.62 5.62
C ASP A 108 3.59 18.14 5.20
N GLY A 109 3.25 17.82 3.96
CA GLY A 109 3.05 16.44 3.52
C GLY A 109 1.85 15.82 4.23
N LEU A 110 0.75 15.60 3.50
CA LEU A 110 -0.40 14.89 4.06
C LEU A 110 0.03 13.46 4.45
N LYS A 111 0.29 13.25 5.75
CA LYS A 111 0.25 11.92 6.35
C LYS A 111 -1.22 11.59 6.53
N CYS A 112 -1.69 10.53 5.88
CA CYS A 112 -3.11 10.18 5.89
C CYS A 112 -3.46 9.30 7.09
N PRO A 113 -4.15 9.83 8.12
CA PRO A 113 -5.28 9.13 8.69
C PRO A 113 -6.55 9.58 7.95
N ALA A 114 -7.50 8.67 7.83
CA ALA A 114 -8.82 8.90 7.24
C ALA A 114 -9.46 10.23 7.70
N PHE A 115 -10.17 10.88 6.76
CA PHE A 115 -11.13 11.98 7.00
C PHE A 115 -10.86 12.88 8.21
N SER A 116 -10.23 14.04 7.99
CA SER A 116 -10.55 15.21 8.79
C SER A 116 -10.67 16.44 7.88
N ASN A 117 -11.90 16.78 7.50
CA ASN A 117 -12.22 18.20 7.38
C ASN A 117 -12.26 18.72 8.82
N LYS A 118 -11.28 19.53 9.23
CA LYS A 118 -11.21 20.08 10.60
C LYS A 118 -12.45 20.90 11.00
N ASN A 119 -13.37 21.17 10.06
CA ASN A 119 -14.60 21.93 10.28
C ASN A 119 -15.89 21.10 10.25
N SER A 120 -15.87 19.77 10.09
CA SER A 120 -17.11 18.95 10.13
C SER A 120 -17.00 17.70 11.00
N ASN A 121 -17.81 17.64 12.06
CA ASN A 121 -17.91 16.50 12.99
C ASN A 121 -18.71 15.30 12.45
N GLN A 122 -18.98 15.19 11.16
CA GLN A 122 -19.67 14.02 10.60
C GLN A 122 -18.95 13.47 9.35
N PRO A 123 -18.57 12.18 9.35
CA PRO A 123 -17.98 11.54 8.18
C PRO A 123 -19.02 11.40 7.06
N GLY A 124 -18.59 11.58 5.81
CA GLY A 124 -19.40 11.18 4.66
C GLY A 124 -19.69 9.68 4.74
N VAL A 125 -20.97 9.31 4.64
CA VAL A 125 -21.38 7.90 4.73
C VAL A 125 -21.28 7.29 3.34
N VAL A 126 -20.57 6.18 3.22
CA VAL A 126 -20.64 5.32 2.02
C VAL A 126 -21.60 4.19 2.32
N GLN A 127 -22.66 4.04 1.52
CA GLN A 127 -23.48 2.83 1.57
C GLN A 127 -23.22 1.99 0.33
N LEU A 128 -22.89 0.73 0.57
CA LEU A 128 -22.84 -0.30 -0.44
C LEU A 128 -24.27 -0.86 -0.57
N GLU A 129 -24.93 -0.61 -1.70
CA GLU A 129 -26.19 -1.25 -2.04
C GLU A 129 -25.93 -2.28 -3.13
N GLU A 130 -26.01 -3.56 -2.77
CA GLU A 130 -25.98 -4.79 -3.60
C GLU A 130 -24.85 -4.86 -4.68
N ASP A 131 -24.78 -3.93 -5.64
CA ASP A 131 -23.74 -3.79 -6.69
C ASP A 131 -23.47 -2.32 -7.08
N THR A 132 -23.68 -1.37 -6.16
CA THR A 132 -23.47 0.07 -6.41
C THR A 132 -22.74 0.67 -5.22
N VAL A 133 -21.64 1.39 -5.50
CA VAL A 133 -21.02 2.27 -4.52
C VAL A 133 -21.75 3.62 -4.60
N ILE A 134 -22.68 3.85 -3.68
CA ILE A 134 -23.33 5.15 -3.56
C ILE A 134 -22.53 5.98 -2.58
N LEU A 135 -21.91 7.02 -3.11
CA LEU A 135 -21.15 7.97 -2.32
C LEU A 135 -22.07 9.14 -1.99
N TYR A 136 -22.37 9.28 -0.70
CA TYR A 136 -23.09 10.43 -0.19
C TYR A 136 -22.05 11.47 0.22
N TYR A 137 -22.05 12.59 -0.49
CA TYR A 137 -21.36 13.79 -0.06
C TYR A 137 -22.40 14.75 0.50
N GLN A 138 -22.28 15.11 1.78
CA GLN A 138 -23.14 16.08 2.42
C GLN A 138 -22.37 17.39 2.57
N GLU A 139 -22.68 18.39 1.73
CA GLU A 139 -22.23 19.76 1.97
C GLU A 139 -22.98 20.34 3.18
N LEU A 140 -22.25 21.00 4.09
CA LEU A 140 -22.84 21.76 5.20
C LEU A 140 -23.68 22.95 4.65
N PRO A 141 -24.65 23.45 5.45
CA PRO A 141 -25.87 24.00 4.90
C PRO A 141 -25.77 25.51 4.66
N GLU A 142 -25.59 25.91 3.41
CA GLU A 142 -26.26 27.12 2.91
C GLU A 142 -27.23 26.83 1.75
N SER A 143 -27.06 25.72 1.03
CA SER A 143 -27.91 25.34 -0.12
C SER A 143 -28.69 24.03 0.04
N GLY A 144 -28.35 23.15 1.00
CA GLY A 144 -29.12 21.94 1.32
C GLY A 144 -29.20 20.88 0.23
N THR A 145 -28.33 20.93 -0.79
CA THR A 145 -28.30 19.93 -1.87
C THR A 145 -27.34 18.80 -1.53
N GLU A 146 -27.87 17.62 -1.20
CA GLU A 146 -27.08 16.38 -1.23
C GLU A 146 -26.75 16.05 -2.70
N GLU A 147 -25.48 16.15 -3.06
CA GLU A 147 -25.01 15.62 -4.34
C GLU A 147 -24.70 14.13 -4.17
N LYS A 148 -25.55 13.27 -4.75
CA LYS A 148 -25.36 11.82 -4.73
C LYS A 148 -24.56 11.42 -5.95
N ILE A 149 -23.30 11.04 -5.75
CA ILE A 149 -22.51 10.42 -6.81
C ILE A 149 -22.80 8.91 -6.74
N LYS A 150 -23.70 8.46 -7.63
CA LYS A 150 -23.99 7.04 -7.81
C LYS A 150 -22.95 6.44 -8.76
N LEU A 151 -22.11 5.52 -8.27
CA LEU A 151 -21.26 4.69 -9.13
C LEU A 151 -21.77 3.25 -9.09
N SER A 152 -22.29 2.75 -10.21
CA SER A 152 -22.63 1.33 -10.33
C SER A 152 -21.36 0.51 -10.56
N TYR A 153 -21.21 -0.65 -9.91
CA TYR A 153 -20.16 -1.61 -10.24
C TYR A 153 -20.31 -2.12 -11.67
N GLU A 154 -21.54 -2.17 -12.20
CA GLU A 154 -21.83 -2.61 -13.56
C GLU A 154 -21.23 -1.67 -14.63
N ASP A 155 -20.94 -0.42 -14.26
CA ASP A 155 -20.30 0.57 -15.14
C ASP A 155 -18.76 0.41 -15.22
N LEU A 156 -18.18 -0.52 -14.45
CA LEU A 156 -16.74 -0.75 -14.40
C LEU A 156 -16.35 -1.92 -15.34
N PRO A 157 -15.80 -1.64 -16.53
CA PRO A 157 -15.36 -2.70 -17.43
C PRO A 157 -14.19 -3.49 -16.80
N GLY A 158 -14.34 -4.83 -16.71
CA GLY A 158 -13.20 -5.74 -16.60
C GLY A 158 -12.75 -6.19 -15.21
N GLY A 159 -13.60 -6.15 -14.17
CA GLY A 159 -13.28 -6.74 -12.86
C GLY A 159 -12.14 -6.05 -12.10
N GLN A 160 -11.80 -4.82 -12.48
CA GLN A 160 -10.84 -4.00 -11.75
C GLN A 160 -11.47 -3.45 -10.46
N ILE A 161 -10.73 -3.56 -9.36
CA ILE A 161 -11.18 -3.09 -8.03
C ILE A 161 -10.97 -1.57 -7.98
N VAL A 162 -12.06 -0.81 -7.87
CA VAL A 162 -11.98 0.62 -7.53
C VAL A 162 -11.64 0.72 -6.05
N TRP A 163 -10.48 1.33 -5.78
CA TRP A 163 -9.94 1.50 -4.44
C TRP A 163 -10.43 2.80 -3.77
N GLY A 164 -10.68 3.84 -4.57
CA GLY A 164 -11.17 5.12 -4.07
C GLY A 164 -11.51 6.10 -5.19
N ILE A 165 -11.89 7.30 -4.79
CA ILE A 165 -12.12 8.43 -5.68
C ILE A 165 -11.21 9.59 -5.29
N VAL A 166 -10.62 10.19 -6.31
CA VAL A 166 -9.83 11.43 -6.17
C VAL A 166 -10.63 12.58 -6.76
N ILE A 167 -10.81 13.62 -5.98
CA ILE A 167 -11.47 14.86 -6.37
C ILE A 167 -10.45 15.99 -6.23
N ILE A 168 -10.22 16.70 -7.34
CA ILE A 168 -9.41 17.92 -7.36
C ILE A 168 -10.33 19.05 -7.79
N GLU A 169 -10.49 20.05 -6.94
CA GLU A 169 -11.33 21.20 -7.20
C GLU A 169 -10.45 22.39 -7.59
N ASN A 170 -10.86 23.14 -8.61
CA ASN A 170 -10.28 24.44 -8.90
C ASN A 170 -10.99 25.48 -8.04
N ASN A 171 -10.62 25.63 -6.77
CA ASN A 171 -11.20 26.64 -5.86
C ASN A 171 -10.20 27.78 -5.57
N SER A 172 -9.54 28.27 -6.63
CA SER A 172 -8.32 29.09 -6.57
C SER A 172 -7.06 28.34 -6.11
N SER A 173 -7.15 27.02 -5.88
CA SER A 173 -6.00 26.15 -5.56
C SER A 173 -5.23 25.62 -6.78
N MET A 174 -5.79 25.82 -7.98
CA MET A 174 -5.03 25.60 -9.20
C MET A 174 -4.36 26.91 -9.55
N ALA A 175 -3.06 26.85 -9.84
CA ALA A 175 -2.33 28.04 -10.18
C ALA A 175 -2.94 28.68 -11.43
N VAL A 176 -3.36 29.93 -11.27
CA VAL A 176 -3.80 30.78 -12.37
C VAL A 176 -2.62 30.96 -13.33
N ASP A 177 -1.40 31.14 -12.82
CA ASP A 177 -0.17 31.15 -13.62
C ASP A 177 0.39 29.72 -13.81
N LEU A 178 0.32 29.21 -15.04
CA LEU A 178 0.85 27.89 -15.43
C LEU A 178 2.38 27.77 -15.31
N ASN A 179 3.09 28.86 -15.00
CA ASN A 179 4.50 28.78 -14.60
C ASN A 179 4.68 28.28 -13.15
N GLN A 180 3.59 28.23 -12.37
CA GLN A 180 3.55 27.75 -10.98
C GLN A 180 2.64 26.53 -10.87
N SER A 181 2.89 25.48 -11.64
CA SER A 181 2.02 24.30 -11.65
C SER A 181 1.71 23.74 -10.25
N SER A 182 0.46 23.34 -10.02
CA SER A 182 0.05 22.68 -8.78
C SER A 182 0.44 21.20 -8.78
N ASP A 183 1.13 20.75 -7.73
CA ASP A 183 1.55 19.36 -7.56
C ASP A 183 0.81 18.73 -6.37
N TYR A 184 0.04 17.70 -6.65
CA TYR A 184 -0.77 16.95 -5.69
C TYR A 184 -0.16 15.57 -5.44
N GLN A 185 -0.33 15.06 -4.21
CA GLN A 185 0.22 13.75 -3.81
C GLN A 185 -0.79 12.95 -2.99
N ILE A 186 -0.82 11.64 -3.24
CA ILE A 186 -1.48 10.63 -2.40
C ILE A 186 -0.37 9.74 -1.85
N THR A 187 -0.22 9.66 -0.53
CA THR A 187 0.83 8.86 0.10
C THR A 187 0.23 7.70 0.88
N PHE A 188 0.79 6.50 0.67
CA PHE A 188 0.46 5.29 1.42
C PHE A 188 1.62 4.88 2.32
N GLU A 189 1.29 4.59 3.58
CA GLU A 189 2.26 4.11 4.57
C GLU A 189 2.43 2.59 4.43
N ALA A 190 3.67 2.13 4.61
CA ALA A 190 3.95 0.70 4.64
C ALA A 190 3.56 0.09 5.99
N LYS A 191 3.10 -1.15 5.97
CA LYS A 191 2.79 -1.86 7.22
C LYS A 191 4.04 -2.10 8.02
N GLU A 192 3.92 -1.94 9.32
CA GLU A 192 4.90 -2.41 10.29
C GLU A 192 4.52 -3.81 10.80
N GLN A 193 5.42 -4.78 10.67
CA GLN A 193 5.16 -6.17 11.05
C GLN A 193 6.37 -6.81 11.71
N LYS A 194 6.13 -7.70 12.68
CA LYS A 194 7.21 -8.54 13.19
C LYS A 194 7.58 -9.62 12.18
N TRP A 195 8.84 -10.03 12.22
CA TRP A 195 9.37 -11.12 11.40
C TRP A 195 9.65 -12.34 12.26
N ARG A 196 9.35 -13.52 11.75
CA ARG A 196 9.62 -14.80 12.41
C ARG A 196 10.31 -15.78 11.47
N TYR A 197 11.40 -16.36 11.93
CA TYR A 197 12.12 -17.41 11.21
C TYR A 197 11.86 -18.76 11.87
N TYR A 198 11.42 -19.74 11.09
CA TYR A 198 11.31 -21.13 11.51
C TYR A 198 12.49 -21.94 10.98
N LEU A 199 13.24 -22.59 11.87
CA LEU A 199 14.40 -23.39 11.53
C LEU A 199 14.05 -24.88 11.64
N ILE A 200 14.26 -25.63 10.56
CA ILE A 200 14.10 -27.10 10.53
C ILE A 200 15.48 -27.73 10.47
N THR A 201 15.93 -28.35 11.55
CA THR A 201 17.34 -28.73 11.73
C THR A 201 17.52 -29.97 12.60
N ASN A 202 18.66 -30.66 12.46
CA ASN A 202 19.08 -31.72 13.38
C ASN A 202 20.02 -31.19 14.48
N SER A 203 20.42 -29.91 14.41
CA SER A 203 21.33 -29.30 15.38
C SER A 203 20.59 -28.94 16.68
N PRO A 204 21.25 -29.01 17.84
CA PRO A 204 20.66 -28.56 19.09
C PRO A 204 20.52 -27.03 19.11
N MET A 205 19.51 -26.54 19.84
CA MET A 205 19.10 -25.13 19.86
C MET A 205 20.22 -24.18 20.30
N ASN A 206 21.00 -24.57 21.31
CA ASN A 206 22.08 -23.78 21.90
C ASN A 206 23.29 -23.56 20.98
N GLU A 207 23.32 -24.21 19.81
CA GLU A 207 24.36 -23.98 18.80
C GLU A 207 23.94 -22.92 17.79
N LEU A 208 22.67 -22.53 17.73
CA LEU A 208 22.11 -21.69 16.67
C LEU A 208 21.75 -20.30 17.19
N LEU A 209 21.98 -19.28 16.37
CA LEU A 209 21.62 -17.90 16.67
C LEU A 209 21.25 -17.16 15.38
N ILE A 210 20.14 -16.42 15.42
CA ILE A 210 19.79 -15.45 14.37
C ILE A 210 20.14 -14.06 14.88
N GLN A 211 20.87 -13.29 14.08
CA GLN A 211 21.20 -11.90 14.43
C GLN A 211 21.26 -11.03 13.18
N ASP A 212 21.02 -9.74 13.34
CA ASP A 212 21.39 -8.72 12.35
C ASP A 212 22.81 -8.24 12.64
N GLN A 213 23.70 -8.33 11.65
CA GLN A 213 25.10 -7.88 11.78
C GLN A 213 25.20 -6.38 12.11
N GLN A 214 24.19 -5.59 11.73
CA GLN A 214 24.14 -4.15 11.97
C GLN A 214 23.38 -3.78 13.24
N GLU A 215 22.82 -4.75 13.95
CA GLU A 215 22.02 -4.56 15.17
C GLU A 215 20.80 -3.63 14.98
N ASN A 216 20.29 -3.47 13.75
CA ASN A 216 19.06 -2.71 13.50
C ASN A 216 17.81 -3.52 13.89
N ILE A 217 17.89 -4.85 13.76
CA ILE A 217 16.83 -5.77 14.17
C ILE A 217 17.35 -6.70 15.26
N ILE A 218 16.65 -6.71 16.39
CA ILE A 218 16.92 -7.64 17.50
C ILE A 218 15.96 -8.81 17.40
N PHE A 219 16.49 -10.03 17.41
CA PHE A 219 15.72 -11.26 17.41
C PHE A 219 15.70 -11.88 18.81
N SER A 220 14.59 -12.54 19.15
CA SER A 220 14.47 -13.34 20.36
C SER A 220 15.41 -14.54 20.31
N ASP A 221 15.67 -15.13 21.48
CA ASP A 221 16.28 -16.45 21.55
C ASP A 221 15.42 -17.48 20.77
N LEU A 222 16.06 -18.56 20.34
CA LEU A 222 15.35 -19.65 19.68
C LEU A 222 14.47 -20.40 20.69
N GLU A 223 13.25 -20.71 20.27
CA GLU A 223 12.28 -21.51 21.01
C GLU A 223 11.84 -22.71 20.18
N GLU A 224 11.49 -23.82 20.82
CA GLU A 224 10.86 -24.96 20.13
C GLU A 224 9.44 -24.58 19.67
N VAL A 225 9.09 -24.95 18.44
CA VAL A 225 7.74 -24.69 17.91
C VAL A 225 6.74 -25.58 18.65
N ALA A 226 5.81 -24.95 19.38
CA ALA A 226 4.75 -25.63 20.10
C ALA A 226 3.67 -26.21 19.17
N GLU A 227 2.94 -27.23 19.62
CA GLU A 227 1.88 -27.88 18.85
C GLU A 227 0.71 -26.94 18.51
N ASP A 228 0.52 -25.86 19.28
CA ASP A 228 -0.51 -24.85 19.06
C ASP A 228 -0.06 -23.69 18.15
N ASP A 229 1.18 -23.73 17.65
CA ASP A 229 1.65 -22.73 16.69
C ASP A 229 0.83 -22.80 15.38
N PRO A 230 0.39 -21.65 14.82
CA PRO A 230 -0.48 -21.62 13.64
C PRO A 230 0.02 -22.37 12.40
N ILE A 231 1.32 -22.66 12.30
CA ILE A 231 1.89 -23.42 11.17
C ILE A 231 2.48 -24.76 11.57
N PHE A 232 2.34 -25.21 12.83
CA PHE A 232 2.93 -26.45 13.31
C PHE A 232 2.61 -27.66 12.41
N ASP A 233 1.31 -27.91 12.16
CA ASP A 233 0.86 -29.01 11.29
C ASP A 233 1.45 -28.92 9.88
N THR A 234 1.58 -27.70 9.35
CA THR A 234 2.15 -27.47 8.02
C THR A 234 3.64 -27.82 8.00
N LEU A 235 4.38 -27.46 9.05
CA LEU A 235 5.79 -27.81 9.19
C LEU A 235 5.95 -29.33 9.36
N ASP A 236 5.10 -29.98 10.15
CA ASP A 236 5.19 -31.41 10.41
C ASP A 236 4.86 -32.24 9.17
N GLN A 237 3.82 -31.87 8.42
CA GLN A 237 3.48 -32.50 7.16
C GLN A 237 4.59 -32.37 6.10
N GLN A 238 5.24 -31.20 6.02
CA GLN A 238 6.29 -30.94 5.01
C GLN A 238 7.65 -31.51 5.39
N PHE A 239 7.92 -31.65 6.69
CA PHE A 239 9.19 -32.12 7.23
C PHE A 239 8.95 -33.22 8.29
N PRO A 240 8.51 -34.42 7.86
CA PRO A 240 8.11 -35.50 8.76
C PRO A 240 9.29 -36.30 9.35
N ASP A 241 10.54 -35.83 9.19
CA ASP A 241 11.71 -36.53 9.72
C ASP A 241 11.68 -36.48 11.26
N PRO A 242 11.58 -37.63 11.97
CA PRO A 242 11.50 -37.65 13.43
C PRO A 242 12.77 -37.16 14.13
N LYS A 243 13.89 -37.03 13.41
CA LYS A 243 15.12 -36.43 13.95
C LYS A 243 15.15 -34.91 13.79
N SER A 244 14.33 -34.37 12.90
CA SER A 244 14.25 -32.94 12.68
C SER A 244 13.60 -32.25 13.87
N LYS A 245 14.25 -31.21 14.35
CA LYS A 245 13.73 -30.28 15.34
C LYS A 245 13.25 -29.02 14.64
N LYS A 246 12.23 -28.40 15.21
CA LYS A 246 11.58 -27.20 14.68
C LYS A 246 11.75 -26.12 15.74
N TYR A 247 12.49 -25.07 15.40
CA TYR A 247 12.65 -23.91 16.26
C TYR A 247 12.09 -22.67 15.57
N PHE A 248 11.80 -21.62 16.34
CA PHE A 248 11.57 -20.30 15.79
C PHE A 248 12.27 -19.20 16.58
N SER A 249 12.51 -18.07 15.93
CA SER A 249 12.95 -16.82 16.56
C SER A 249 12.22 -15.66 15.88
N GLU A 250 11.84 -14.66 16.67
CA GLU A 250 10.99 -13.53 16.27
C GLU A 250 11.69 -12.20 16.51
N SER A 251 11.47 -11.21 15.64
CA SER A 251 11.96 -9.85 15.87
C SER A 251 11.24 -9.23 17.07
N THR A 252 12.00 -8.60 17.97
CA THR A 252 11.44 -7.97 19.17
C THR A 252 10.73 -6.65 18.86
N SER A 253 11.12 -6.00 17.76
CA SER A 253 10.46 -4.82 17.19
C SER A 253 9.70 -5.16 15.90
N THR A 254 8.78 -4.28 15.52
CA THR A 254 8.20 -4.27 14.18
C THR A 254 9.23 -3.79 13.15
N ILE A 255 9.03 -4.24 11.91
CA ILE A 255 9.87 -3.91 10.77
C ILE A 255 8.93 -3.40 9.68
N LEU A 256 9.28 -2.27 9.08
CA LEU A 256 8.53 -1.70 7.97
C LEU A 256 8.61 -2.63 6.75
N CYS A 257 7.47 -2.94 6.14
CA CYS A 257 7.44 -3.67 4.88
C CYS A 257 8.14 -2.85 3.80
N GLN A 258 9.05 -3.47 3.05
CA GLN A 258 9.78 -2.82 1.97
C GLN A 258 10.01 -3.76 0.78
N GLU A 259 10.16 -3.18 -0.40
CA GLU A 259 10.45 -3.86 -1.67
C GLU A 259 11.84 -4.48 -1.64
N GLU A 260 12.81 -3.74 -1.11
CA GLU A 260 14.18 -4.21 -0.97
C GLU A 260 14.34 -5.16 0.21
N GLY A 261 15.11 -6.22 -0.03
CA GLY A 261 15.46 -7.14 1.02
C GLY A 261 16.44 -6.49 2.00
N ILE A 262 16.09 -6.45 3.29
CA ILE A 262 17.05 -6.31 4.40
C ILE A 262 18.12 -7.40 4.28
N ASN A 263 19.36 -6.97 4.06
CA ASN A 263 20.52 -7.85 4.05
C ASN A 263 21.14 -7.93 5.45
N ASN A 264 22.15 -8.80 5.61
CA ASN A 264 22.94 -8.94 6.84
C ASN A 264 22.25 -9.60 8.04
N ILE A 265 21.06 -10.17 7.84
CA ILE A 265 20.47 -11.10 8.81
C ILE A 265 21.19 -12.44 8.64
N GLN A 266 21.89 -12.88 9.68
CA GLN A 266 22.75 -14.06 9.66
C GLN A 266 22.16 -15.19 10.50
N LEU A 267 22.42 -16.43 10.08
CA LEU A 267 22.32 -17.60 10.95
C LEU A 267 23.72 -18.05 11.35
N LEU A 268 24.01 -18.07 12.64
CA LEU A 268 25.26 -18.57 13.19
C LEU A 268 25.07 -19.98 13.71
N LYS A 269 26.12 -20.79 13.58
CA LYS A 269 26.26 -22.09 14.22
C LYS A 269 27.57 -22.13 15.00
N ASN A 270 27.52 -22.34 16.31
CA ASN A 270 28.70 -22.32 17.19
C ASN A 270 29.54 -21.04 17.01
N SER A 271 28.87 -19.89 16.99
CA SER A 271 29.45 -18.56 16.75
C SER A 271 30.13 -18.37 15.39
N SER A 272 30.05 -19.34 14.48
CA SER A 272 30.54 -19.23 13.10
C SER A 272 29.36 -18.92 12.18
N ILE A 273 29.56 -18.03 11.20
CA ILE A 273 28.52 -17.71 10.22
C ILE A 273 28.20 -18.97 9.40
N TRP A 274 26.94 -19.42 9.48
CA TRP A 274 26.45 -20.55 8.70
C TRP A 274 25.68 -20.09 7.47
N ILE A 275 24.90 -19.01 7.60
CA ILE A 275 24.23 -18.31 6.50
C ILE A 275 24.50 -16.82 6.66
N GLU A 276 25.09 -16.20 5.64
CA GLU A 276 25.45 -14.78 5.66
C GLU A 276 24.24 -13.85 5.45
N HIS A 277 23.28 -14.30 4.63
CA HIS A 277 22.06 -13.54 4.32
C HIS A 277 20.85 -14.48 4.33
N LEU A 278 20.10 -14.46 5.44
CA LEU A 278 18.82 -15.12 5.53
C LEU A 278 17.82 -14.46 4.57
N PRO A 279 16.98 -15.24 3.87
CA PRO A 279 15.95 -14.68 3.01
C PRO A 279 14.89 -13.95 3.84
N ASN A 280 14.37 -12.85 3.32
CA ASN A 280 13.32 -12.10 4.03
C ASN A 280 12.00 -12.85 4.04
N PRO A 281 11.21 -12.75 5.12
CA PRO A 281 9.82 -13.17 5.12
C PRO A 281 9.07 -12.52 3.97
N PRO A 282 8.42 -13.30 3.09
CA PRO A 282 7.68 -12.72 2.00
C PRO A 282 6.34 -12.17 2.51
N ASN A 283 5.87 -11.06 1.93
CA ASN A 283 4.62 -10.39 2.31
C ASN A 283 3.33 -11.23 2.22
N HIS A 284 3.39 -12.45 1.67
CA HIS A 284 2.24 -13.37 1.61
C HIS A 284 2.28 -14.48 2.67
N ASN A 285 3.41 -14.68 3.35
CA ASN A 285 3.54 -15.62 4.45
C ASN A 285 3.21 -14.91 5.75
N ILE A 286 1.91 -14.86 6.05
CA ILE A 286 1.40 -14.16 7.22
C ILE A 286 0.72 -15.18 8.15
N ILE A 287 1.07 -15.11 9.44
CA ILE A 287 0.32 -15.71 10.53
C ILE A 287 -0.38 -14.62 11.35
N LYS A 288 -1.55 -14.97 11.88
CA LYS A 288 -2.33 -14.10 12.77
C LYS A 288 -2.27 -14.71 14.16
N VAL A 289 -1.54 -14.07 15.06
CA VAL A 289 -1.44 -14.50 16.45
C VAL A 289 -2.44 -13.68 17.27
N SER A 290 -3.38 -14.35 17.91
CA SER A 290 -4.41 -13.68 18.71
C SER A 290 -3.88 -13.54 20.14
N GLY A 291 -3.53 -12.32 20.53
CA GLY A 291 -3.25 -11.98 21.92
C GLY A 291 -4.53 -11.67 22.69
N LEU A 292 -4.41 -11.46 24.00
CA LEU A 292 -5.55 -11.10 24.87
C LEU A 292 -6.18 -9.75 24.49
N THR A 293 -5.41 -8.84 23.90
CA THR A 293 -5.81 -7.44 23.66
C THR A 293 -5.72 -6.99 22.21
N SER A 294 -5.00 -7.73 21.36
CA SER A 294 -4.77 -7.37 19.96
C SER A 294 -4.48 -8.61 19.12
N GLN A 295 -4.82 -8.52 17.83
CA GLN A 295 -4.39 -9.49 16.83
C GLN A 295 -3.07 -8.98 16.24
N GLU A 296 -1.99 -9.73 16.43
CA GLU A 296 -0.70 -9.44 15.81
C GLU A 296 -0.59 -10.15 14.46
N ILE A 297 -0.05 -9.44 13.48
CA ILE A 297 0.23 -9.95 12.14
C ILE A 297 1.75 -10.13 12.02
N ILE A 298 2.19 -11.36 11.79
CA ILE A 298 3.61 -11.70 11.76
C ILE A 298 3.94 -12.28 10.38
N GLN A 299 4.98 -11.74 9.74
CA GLN A 299 5.53 -12.32 8.52
C GLN A 299 6.50 -13.42 8.87
N TYR A 300 6.48 -14.53 8.13
CA TYR A 300 7.37 -15.65 8.45
C TYR A 300 8.10 -16.26 7.26
N GLN A 301 9.27 -16.83 7.56
CA GLN A 301 10.09 -17.58 6.62
C GLN A 301 10.55 -18.91 7.22
N VAL A 302 10.54 -19.97 6.42
CA VAL A 302 11.02 -21.30 6.83
C VAL A 302 12.38 -21.58 6.20
N ILE A 303 13.32 -22.00 7.03
CA ILE A 303 14.70 -22.34 6.68
C ILE A 303 14.92 -23.82 6.96
N ASN A 304 15.13 -24.60 5.89
CA ASN A 304 15.40 -26.03 6.00
C ASN A 304 16.92 -26.29 6.00
N LEU A 305 17.43 -26.83 7.10
CA LEU A 305 18.85 -27.06 7.38
C LEU A 305 19.17 -28.57 7.52
N LEU A 306 18.27 -29.46 7.07
CA LEU A 306 18.44 -30.92 7.19
C LEU A 306 19.49 -31.51 6.23
N THR A 307 19.96 -30.75 5.25
CA THR A 307 21.01 -31.18 4.32
C THR A 307 22.29 -30.39 4.58
N ASP A 308 23.37 -31.08 4.94
CA ASP A 308 24.72 -30.51 5.15
C ASP A 308 25.35 -29.88 3.88
N SER A 309 24.67 -29.93 2.73
CA SER A 309 25.11 -29.19 1.55
C SER A 309 24.77 -27.71 1.74
N GLN A 310 25.77 -26.84 1.66
CA GLN A 310 25.62 -25.37 1.66
C GLN A 310 24.70 -24.80 0.56
N GLU A 311 24.08 -25.65 -0.29
CA GLU A 311 22.97 -25.25 -1.14
C GLU A 311 21.67 -25.14 -0.33
N LEU A 312 21.39 -23.93 0.18
CA LEU A 312 20.10 -23.57 0.76
C LEU A 312 18.97 -23.80 -0.24
N LYS A 313 18.18 -24.85 -0.03
CA LYS A 313 16.89 -25.04 -0.72
C LYS A 313 15.80 -24.32 0.04
N THR A 314 15.51 -23.07 -0.33
CA THR A 314 14.29 -22.39 0.10
C THR A 314 13.08 -23.08 -0.54
N LYS A 315 12.32 -23.85 0.25
CA LYS A 315 11.01 -24.36 -0.19
C LYS A 315 9.95 -23.32 0.14
N LYS A 316 9.22 -22.86 -0.87
CA LYS A 316 7.99 -22.08 -0.66
C LYS A 316 6.93 -23.01 -0.07
N ILE A 317 6.41 -22.66 1.11
CA ILE A 317 5.22 -23.32 1.66
C ILE A 317 4.05 -22.99 0.73
N GLN A 318 3.53 -23.99 0.02
CA GLN A 318 2.26 -23.85 -0.67
C GLN A 318 1.16 -24.05 0.38
N LYS A 319 0.39 -23.00 0.68
CA LYS A 319 -0.85 -23.16 1.47
C LYS A 319 -1.78 -24.11 0.72
N THR A 320 -2.01 -25.28 1.28
CA THR A 320 -3.07 -26.19 0.84
C THR A 320 -4.40 -25.49 1.10
N GLN A 321 -5.00 -24.90 0.07
CA GLN A 321 -6.37 -24.39 0.19
C GLN A 321 -7.31 -25.59 0.32
N ASN A 322 -7.71 -25.90 1.55
CA ASN A 322 -8.83 -26.79 1.79
C ASN A 322 -10.09 -26.08 1.29
N LYS A 323 -10.55 -26.47 0.09
CA LYS A 323 -11.91 -26.18 -0.37
C LYS A 323 -12.85 -27.02 0.50
N GLY A 324 -13.42 -26.37 1.53
CA GLY A 324 -14.59 -26.84 2.26
C GLY A 324 -15.87 -26.54 1.49
#